data_AF-A0A420WEE8-F1
#
_entry.id   AF-A0A420WEE8-F1
#
_cell.length_a   1.000
_cell.length_b   1.000
_cell.length_c   1.000
_cell.angle_alpha   90.00
_cell.angle_beta   90.00
_cell.angle_gamma   90.00
#
_symmetry.space_group_name_H-M   'P 1'
#
loop_
_entity.id
_entity.type
_entity.pdbx_description
1 polymer ?
#
loop_
_entity_poly.entity_id
_entity_poly.type
_entity_poly.pdbx_seq_one_letter_code
_entity_poly.pdbx_strand_id
1 'polypeptide(L)'
;MGYRSVARDASADYRYRKENNTVPAGLSEAGYIAAFRRFHNPRGPLYVALTLAAILLLTPVAMLIIQFLLEQLYQVTGRSRVFEPGYLVWGFSIFFMMIASWALIAYLGARRFYRRAPGTFAQELEKEIEKEDKI
;
A
#
# COMPACT_ATOMS: atom_id res chain seq x y z
N MET A 1 9.21 4.77 19.35
CA MET A 1 8.66 4.17 20.59
C MET A 1 7.82 2.87 20.37
N GLY A 2 7.95 2.14 19.25
CA GLY A 2 6.93 1.12 18.89
C GLY A 2 7.35 -0.35 18.77
N TYR A 3 8.60 -0.74 19.01
CA TYR A 3 9.07 -2.12 18.72
C TYR A 3 9.25 -3.02 19.95
N ARG A 4 9.63 -2.44 21.09
CA ARG A 4 9.82 -3.18 22.37
C ARG A 4 8.51 -3.29 23.16
N SER A 5 7.59 -2.34 23.02
CA SER A 5 6.26 -2.39 23.65
C SER A 5 5.42 -3.53 23.08
N VAL A 6 5.37 -3.67 21.75
CA VAL A 6 4.56 -4.72 21.06
C VAL A 6 4.93 -6.13 21.51
N ALA A 7 6.21 -6.41 21.79
CA ALA A 7 6.63 -7.72 22.27
C ALA A 7 6.23 -8.00 23.72
N ARG A 8 6.20 -6.95 24.56
CA ARG A 8 5.75 -7.04 25.96
C ARG A 8 4.22 -7.16 26.04
N ASP A 9 3.52 -6.47 25.15
CA ASP A 9 2.06 -6.54 25.06
C ASP A 9 1.62 -7.90 24.51
N ALA A 10 2.39 -8.48 23.56
CA ALA A 10 2.15 -9.82 23.04
C ALA A 10 2.27 -10.93 24.11
N SER A 11 3.27 -10.85 25.00
CA SER A 11 3.44 -11.85 26.07
C SER A 11 2.45 -11.68 27.21
N ALA A 12 1.92 -10.47 27.42
CA ALA A 12 0.79 -10.24 28.32
C ALA A 12 -0.52 -10.82 27.74
N ASP A 13 -0.77 -10.59 26.45
CA ASP A 13 -1.96 -11.11 25.75
C ASP A 13 -1.95 -12.65 25.65
N TYR A 14 -0.79 -13.26 25.40
CA TYR A 14 -0.66 -14.73 25.41
C TYR A 14 -1.00 -15.33 26.78
N ARG A 15 -0.49 -14.73 27.86
CA ARG A 15 -0.78 -15.18 29.24
C ARG A 15 -2.26 -15.06 29.57
N TYR A 16 -2.89 -13.94 29.23
CA TYR A 16 -4.33 -13.74 29.41
C TYR A 16 -5.17 -14.77 28.63
N ARG A 17 -4.80 -15.07 27.38
CA ARG A 17 -5.50 -16.07 26.57
C ARG A 17 -5.30 -17.49 27.07
N LYS A 18 -4.10 -17.80 27.58
CA LYS A 18 -3.78 -19.10 28.19
C LYS A 18 -4.57 -19.31 29.47
N GLU A 19 -4.68 -18.28 30.31
CA GLU A 19 -5.52 -18.28 31.52
C GLU A 19 -7.01 -18.49 31.20
N ASN A 20 -7.47 -17.98 30.05
CA ASN A 20 -8.86 -18.13 29.59
C ASN A 20 -9.11 -19.33 28.66
N ASN A 21 -8.15 -20.25 28.47
CA ASN A 21 -8.25 -21.39 27.54
C ASN A 21 -8.68 -21.02 26.10
N THR A 22 -8.27 -19.85 25.61
CA THR A 22 -8.59 -19.36 24.25
C THR A 22 -7.40 -19.41 23.29
N VAL A 23 -6.28 -19.99 23.73
CA VAL A 23 -5.13 -20.27 22.86
C VAL A 23 -5.42 -21.54 22.05
N PRO A 24 -5.31 -21.51 20.72
CA PRO A 24 -5.46 -22.71 19.90
C PRO A 24 -4.45 -23.79 20.30
N ALA A 25 -4.89 -25.05 20.30
CA ALA A 25 -4.04 -26.18 20.62
C ALA A 25 -2.85 -26.27 19.65
N GLY A 26 -1.65 -26.55 20.18
CA GLY A 26 -0.43 -26.72 19.38
C GLY A 26 0.36 -25.45 19.10
N LEU A 27 0.03 -24.31 19.73
CA LEU A 27 0.77 -23.05 19.53
C LEU A 27 1.72 -22.71 20.69
N SER A 28 3.02 -22.71 20.41
CA SER A 28 4.04 -22.26 21.37
C SER A 28 3.96 -20.74 21.63
N GLU A 29 4.41 -20.31 22.81
CA GLU A 29 4.52 -18.89 23.17
C GLU A 29 5.40 -18.12 22.16
N ALA A 30 6.47 -18.76 21.68
CA ALA A 30 7.35 -18.19 20.66
C ALA A 30 6.65 -18.03 19.30
N GLY A 31 5.86 -19.02 18.88
CA GLY A 31 5.03 -18.96 17.67
C GLY A 31 3.98 -17.85 17.74
N TYR A 32 3.32 -17.69 18.91
CA TYR A 32 2.35 -16.62 19.13
C TYR A 32 2.98 -15.23 19.04
N ILE A 33 4.11 -15.00 19.69
CA ILE A 33 4.81 -13.70 19.66
C ILE A 33 5.31 -13.38 18.24
N ALA A 34 5.76 -14.39 17.48
CA ALA A 34 6.18 -14.22 16.10
C ALA A 34 5.02 -13.81 15.18
N ALA A 35 3.88 -14.49 15.26
CA ALA A 35 2.66 -14.13 14.53
C ALA A 35 2.15 -12.74 14.94
N PHE A 36 2.10 -12.44 16.23
CA PHE A 36 1.65 -11.14 16.74
C PHE A 36 2.53 -9.98 16.24
N ARG A 37 3.85 -10.16 16.21
CA ARG A 37 4.81 -9.18 15.64
C ARG A 37 4.63 -9.01 14.14
N ARG A 38 4.34 -10.09 13.41
CA ARG A 38 4.19 -10.08 11.96
C ARG A 38 2.90 -9.38 11.55
N PHE A 39 1.84 -9.56 12.31
CA PHE A 39 0.56 -8.89 12.15
C PHE A 39 0.64 -7.39 12.47
N HIS A 40 1.26 -7.02 13.60
CA HIS A 40 1.38 -5.61 14.03
C HIS A 40 2.50 -4.82 13.33
N ASN A 41 3.16 -5.40 12.33
CA ASN A 41 4.19 -4.70 11.58
C ASN A 41 3.53 -3.57 10.76
N PRO A 42 3.94 -2.29 10.85
CA PRO A 42 3.27 -1.13 10.23
C PRO A 42 3.48 -1.08 8.71
N ARG A 43 3.09 -2.15 8.01
CA ARG A 43 3.22 -2.30 6.56
C ARG A 43 2.30 -1.31 5.85
N GLY A 44 1.06 -1.13 6.32
CA GLY A 44 0.09 -0.19 5.72
C GLY A 44 0.64 1.23 5.57
N PRO A 45 1.07 1.90 6.67
CA PRO A 45 1.66 3.24 6.59
C PRO A 45 2.89 3.32 5.69
N LEU A 46 3.73 2.28 5.67
CA LEU A 46 4.90 2.24 4.79
C LEU A 46 4.50 2.21 3.30
N TYR A 47 3.47 1.44 2.93
CA TYR A 47 2.97 1.40 1.55
C TYR A 47 2.35 2.75 1.13
N VAL A 48 1.64 3.41 2.03
CA VAL A 48 1.12 4.77 1.79
C VAL A 48 2.28 5.75 1.57
N ALA A 49 3.27 5.74 2.45
CA ALA A 49 4.45 6.61 2.33
C ALA A 49 5.22 6.37 1.02
N LEU A 50 5.43 5.11 0.62
CA LEU A 50 6.06 4.76 -0.65
C LEU A 50 5.23 5.21 -1.86
N THR A 51 3.90 5.11 -1.78
CA THR A 51 3.01 5.54 -2.86
C THR A 51 3.05 7.06 -3.02
N LEU A 52 3.03 7.82 -1.91
CA LEU A 52 3.16 9.27 -1.94
C LEU A 52 4.54 9.71 -2.46
N ALA A 53 5.61 9.03 -2.04
CA ALA A 53 6.95 9.27 -2.57
C ALA A 53 7.01 9.01 -4.09
N ALA A 54 6.36 7.94 -4.56
CA ALA A 54 6.27 7.64 -5.98
C ALA A 54 5.50 8.73 -6.75
N ILE A 55 4.39 9.24 -6.21
CA ILE A 55 3.66 10.37 -6.82
C ILE A 55 4.60 11.57 -6.99
N LEU A 56 5.33 11.94 -5.95
CA LEU A 56 6.26 13.07 -5.98
C LEU A 56 7.36 12.90 -7.03
N LEU A 57 7.99 11.73 -7.07
CA LEU A 57 9.09 11.43 -8.00
C LEU A 57 8.62 11.27 -9.46
N LEU A 58 7.40 10.74 -9.67
CA LEU A 58 6.85 10.51 -11.01
C LEU A 58 6.09 11.70 -11.56
N THR A 59 5.77 12.72 -10.75
CA THR A 59 5.10 13.95 -11.22
C THR A 59 5.83 14.62 -12.40
N PRO A 60 7.17 14.86 -12.38
CA PRO A 60 7.84 15.45 -13.55
C PRO A 60 7.74 14.56 -14.79
N VAL A 61 7.82 13.23 -14.63
CA VAL A 61 7.68 12.27 -15.73
C VAL A 61 6.26 12.30 -16.30
N ALA A 62 5.25 12.30 -15.44
CA ALA A 62 3.85 12.43 -15.84
C ALA A 62 3.62 13.73 -16.61
N MET A 63 4.22 14.83 -16.15
CA MET A 63 4.10 16.13 -16.83
C MET A 63 4.70 16.10 -18.24
N LEU A 64 5.87 15.48 -18.43
CA LEU A 64 6.48 15.30 -19.76
C LEU A 64 5.57 14.48 -20.69
N ILE A 65 4.99 13.39 -20.18
CA ILE A 65 4.07 12.54 -20.95
C ILE A 65 2.81 13.32 -21.32
N ILE A 66 2.23 14.08 -20.39
CA ILE A 66 1.03 14.88 -20.62
C ILE A 66 1.28 15.94 -21.70
N GLN A 67 2.40 16.67 -21.61
CA GLN A 67 2.77 17.68 -22.60
C GLN A 67 2.92 17.06 -23.99
N PHE A 68 3.64 15.93 -24.07
CA PHE A 68 3.78 15.19 -25.32
C PHE A 68 2.42 14.79 -25.90
N LEU A 69 1.52 14.22 -25.09
CA LEU A 69 0.19 13.80 -25.55
C LEU A 69 -0.66 14.99 -26.05
N LEU A 70 -0.59 16.14 -25.39
CA LEU A 70 -1.31 17.34 -25.81
C LEU A 70 -0.73 17.95 -27.08
N GLU A 71 0.58 17.94 -27.25
CA GLU A 71 1.21 18.35 -28.50
C GLU A 71 0.78 17.45 -29.67
N GLN A 72 0.70 16.14 -29.45
CA GLN A 72 0.18 15.21 -30.47
C GLN A 72 -1.28 15.50 -30.78
N LEU A 73 -2.12 15.75 -29.76
CA LEU A 73 -3.51 16.12 -29.96
C LEU A 73 -3.65 17.44 -30.76
N TYR A 74 -2.81 18.43 -30.45
CA TYR A 74 -2.77 19.70 -31.18
C TYR A 74 -2.40 19.49 -32.65
N GLN A 75 -1.42 18.62 -32.94
CA GLN A 75 -1.05 18.29 -34.32
C GLN A 75 -2.19 17.56 -35.07
N VAL A 76 -2.81 16.56 -34.44
CA VAL A 76 -3.87 15.74 -35.05
C VAL A 76 -5.14 16.56 -35.32
N THR A 77 -5.44 17.53 -34.47
CA THR A 77 -6.60 18.43 -34.64
C THR A 77 -6.38 19.53 -35.69
N GLY A 78 -5.30 19.45 -36.48
CA GLY A 78 -4.97 20.44 -37.49
C GLY A 78 -4.56 21.79 -36.89
N ARG A 79 -3.96 21.77 -35.69
CA ARG A 79 -3.57 22.97 -34.94
C ARG A 79 -4.73 23.91 -34.63
N SER A 80 -5.86 23.33 -34.22
CA SER A 80 -7.01 24.12 -33.76
C SER A 80 -6.61 25.01 -32.59
N ARG A 81 -6.96 26.30 -32.65
CA ARG A 81 -6.69 27.29 -31.59
C ARG A 81 -7.24 26.89 -30.23
N VAL A 82 -8.28 26.06 -30.20
CA VAL A 82 -8.85 25.55 -28.94
C VAL A 82 -7.83 24.71 -28.16
N PHE A 83 -6.98 23.97 -28.86
CA PHE A 83 -5.94 23.10 -28.28
C PHE A 83 -4.55 23.74 -28.33
N GLU A 84 -4.47 25.06 -28.54
CA GLU A 84 -3.19 25.76 -28.57
C GLU A 84 -2.65 25.92 -27.13
N PRO A 85 -1.33 25.77 -26.92
CA PRO A 85 -0.71 26.00 -25.62
C PRO A 85 -1.06 27.39 -25.06
N GLY A 86 -1.47 27.45 -23.79
CA GLY A 86 -1.86 28.69 -23.13
C GLY A 86 -3.36 29.00 -23.16
N TYR A 87 -4.15 28.27 -23.94
CA TYR A 87 -5.61 28.37 -23.89
C TYR A 87 -6.21 27.58 -22.72
N LEU A 88 -7.44 27.92 -22.38
CA LEU A 88 -8.18 27.36 -21.26
C LEU A 88 -8.33 25.83 -21.36
N VAL A 89 -8.65 25.30 -22.56
CA VAL A 89 -8.80 23.85 -22.76
C VAL A 89 -7.49 23.10 -22.55
N TRP A 90 -6.35 23.68 -22.97
CA TRP A 90 -5.02 23.11 -22.70
C TRP A 90 -4.77 22.98 -21.20
N GLY A 91 -5.00 24.06 -20.44
CA GLY A 91 -4.83 24.08 -18.99
C GLY A 91 -5.76 23.09 -18.27
N PHE A 92 -7.04 23.04 -18.66
CA PHE A 92 -7.99 22.05 -18.11
C PHE A 92 -7.55 20.61 -18.41
N SER A 93 -7.06 20.36 -19.62
CA SER A 93 -6.59 19.03 -20.01
C SER A 93 -5.39 18.59 -19.16
N ILE A 94 -4.41 19.48 -18.95
CA ILE A 94 -3.28 19.21 -18.04
C ILE A 94 -3.79 18.88 -16.64
N PHE A 95 -4.69 19.70 -16.09
CA PHE A 95 -5.20 19.52 -14.74
C PHE A 95 -5.86 18.15 -14.53
N PHE A 96 -6.79 17.78 -15.42
CA PHE A 96 -7.48 16.50 -15.31
C PHE A 96 -6.54 15.30 -15.57
N MET A 97 -5.61 15.42 -16.52
CA MET A 97 -4.62 14.36 -16.75
C MET A 97 -3.65 14.19 -15.60
N MET A 98 -3.29 15.27 -14.89
CA MET A 98 -2.46 15.19 -13.69
C MET A 98 -3.19 14.45 -12.56
N ILE A 99 -4.47 14.79 -12.31
CA ILE A 99 -5.31 14.08 -11.34
C ILE A 99 -5.43 12.59 -11.73
N ALA A 100 -5.68 12.30 -13.00
CA ALA A 100 -5.77 10.93 -13.50
C ALA A 100 -4.44 10.17 -13.28
N SER A 101 -3.30 10.83 -13.47
CA SER A 101 -1.97 10.26 -13.26
C SER A 101 -1.74 9.90 -11.79
N TRP A 102 -2.07 10.81 -10.86
CA TRP A 102 -1.97 10.54 -9.43
C TRP A 102 -2.91 9.43 -8.98
N ALA A 103 -4.15 9.43 -9.47
CA ALA A 103 -5.12 8.37 -9.21
C ALA A 103 -4.63 7.02 -9.70
N LEU A 104 -4.00 6.97 -10.89
CA LEU A 104 -3.40 5.75 -11.44
C LEU A 104 -2.25 5.24 -10.57
N ILE A 105 -1.33 6.11 -10.14
CA ILE A 105 -0.22 5.74 -9.25
C ILE A 105 -0.76 5.22 -7.92
N ALA A 106 -1.74 5.92 -7.33
CA ALA A 106 -2.38 5.50 -6.09
C ALA A 106 -3.09 4.15 -6.24
N TYR A 107 -3.81 3.93 -7.33
CA TYR A 107 -4.45 2.65 -7.65
C TYR A 107 -3.42 1.52 -7.78
N LEU A 108 -2.30 1.76 -8.47
CA LEU A 108 -1.23 0.77 -8.61
C LEU A 108 -0.57 0.46 -7.25
N GLY A 109 -0.35 1.48 -6.42
CA GLY A 109 0.14 1.34 -5.05
C GLY A 109 -0.80 0.50 -4.19
N ALA A 110 -2.09 0.84 -4.18
CA ALA A 110 -3.14 0.12 -3.46
C ALA A 110 -3.29 -1.32 -3.96
N ARG A 111 -3.32 -1.54 -5.29
CA ARG A 111 -3.38 -2.89 -5.88
C ARG A 111 -2.17 -3.73 -5.48
N ARG A 112 -0.97 -3.14 -5.42
CA ARG A 112 0.24 -3.83 -4.96
C ARG A 112 0.17 -4.15 -3.47
N PHE A 113 -0.37 -3.24 -2.66
CA PHE A 113 -0.60 -3.44 -1.23
C PHE A 113 -1.57 -4.60 -1.01
N TYR A 114 -2.77 -4.57 -1.60
CA TYR A 114 -3.77 -5.62 -1.41
C TYR A 114 -3.33 -6.99 -1.95
N ARG A 115 -2.54 -7.04 -3.03
CA ARG A 115 -1.95 -8.32 -3.51
C ARG A 115 -0.90 -8.91 -2.56
N ARG A 116 -0.28 -8.11 -1.70
CA ARG A 116 0.76 -8.52 -0.75
C ARG A 116 0.32 -8.43 0.71
N ALA A 117 -0.93 -8.01 0.95
CA ALA A 117 -1.49 -7.95 2.29
C ALA A 117 -1.57 -9.38 2.82
N PRO A 118 -0.96 -9.68 3.99
CA PRO A 118 -1.13 -10.98 4.61
C PRO A 118 -2.62 -11.18 4.94
N GLY A 119 -3.02 -12.45 4.97
CA GLY A 119 -4.35 -12.85 5.40
C GLY A 119 -4.69 -12.40 6.82
N THR A 120 -5.91 -12.73 7.26
CA THR A 120 -6.37 -12.44 8.63
C THR A 120 -5.43 -13.02 9.68
N PHE A 121 -5.44 -12.46 10.90
CA PHE A 121 -4.62 -12.96 12.03
C PHE A 121 -4.79 -14.47 12.25
N ALA A 122 -6.01 -15.00 12.05
CA ALA A 122 -6.30 -16.44 12.08
C ALA A 122 -5.49 -17.25 11.05
N GLN A 123 -5.30 -16.73 9.83
CA GLN A 123 -4.51 -17.38 8.78
C GLN A 123 -2.99 -17.29 9.03
N GLU A 124 -2.52 -16.24 9.72
CA GLU A 124 -1.12 -16.20 10.17
C GLU A 124 -0.89 -17.17 11.34
N LEU A 125 -1.87 -17.34 12.23
CA LEU A 125 -1.83 -18.29 13.34
C LEU A 125 -1.85 -19.74 12.85
N GLU A 126 -2.73 -20.07 11.92
CA GLU A 126 -2.88 -21.40 11.31
C GLU A 126 -1.61 -21.85 10.58
N LYS A 127 -0.93 -20.93 9.87
CA LYS A 127 0.37 -21.21 9.23
C LYS A 127 1.47 -21.54 10.22
N GLU A 128 1.45 -20.92 11.40
CA GLU A 128 2.46 -21.19 12.42
C GLU A 128 2.15 -22.49 13.17
N ILE A 129 0.87 -22.83 13.39
CA ILE A 129 0.43 -24.14 13.91
C ILE A 129 0.84 -25.27 12.96
N GLU A 130 0.58 -25.14 11.65
CA GLU A 130 0.97 -26.14 10.65
C GLU A 130 2.50 -26.34 10.57
N LYS A 131 3.26 -25.32 10.93
CA LYS A 131 4.73 -25.35 10.92
C LYS A 131 5.30 -26.00 12.17
N GLU A 132 4.67 -25.83 13.33
CA GLU A 132 5.04 -26.50 14.58
C GLU A 132 4.65 -27.99 14.58
N ASP A 133 3.56 -28.36 13.90
CA ASP A 133 3.10 -29.76 13.78
C ASP A 133 3.96 -30.61 12.82
N LYS A 134 4.78 -29.96 11.97
CA LYS A 134 5.70 -30.60 11.02
C LYS A 134 7.12 -30.82 11.56
N ILE A 135 7.41 -30.41 12.80
CA ILE A 135 8.70 -30.55 13.48
C ILE A 135 8.59 -31.66 14.53
#